data_AF-H0TEZ0-F1
#
_entry.id   AF-H0TEZ0-F1
#
_cell.length_a   1.000
_cell.length_b   1.000
_cell.length_c   1.000
_cell.angle_alpha   90.00
_cell.angle_beta   90.00
_cell.angle_gamma   90.00
#
_symmetry.space_group_name_H-M   'P 1'
#
loop_
_entity.id
_entity.type
_entity.pdbx_description
1 polymer ?
#
loop_
_entity_poly.entity_id
_entity_poly.type
_entity_poly.pdbx_seq_one_letter_code
_entity_poly.pdbx_strand_id
1 'polypeptide(L)' 'MSDRPTSADFLTAFATGWPEQEPHLMVLSLTTHKGVQDFAMTKEQALLIAKTIKQTAAQLVPPKPGTPRRG' A
#
# COMPACT_ATOMS: atom_id res chain seq x y z
N MET A 1 -27.03 -12.60 7.20
CA MET A 1 -25.67 -12.35 6.66
C MET A 1 -25.63 -10.94 6.11
N SER A 2 -24.82 -10.08 6.73
CA SER A 2 -24.15 -8.88 6.19
C SER A 2 -24.06 -7.75 7.23
N ASP A 3 -23.58 -8.05 8.43
CA ASP A 3 -22.86 -7.04 9.21
C ASP A 3 -21.44 -7.02 8.66
N ARG A 4 -21.16 -6.09 7.76
CA ARG A 4 -19.78 -5.71 7.43
C ARG A 4 -19.35 -4.68 8.47
N PRO A 5 -18.58 -5.02 9.52
CA PRO A 5 -17.88 -4.00 10.29
C PRO A 5 -16.69 -3.55 9.43
N THR A 6 -16.95 -2.72 8.43
CA THR A 6 -15.90 -2.11 7.64
C THR A 6 -16.17 -0.62 7.60
N SER A 7 -16.21 -0.01 8.80
CA SER A 7 -15.55 1.28 8.94
C SER A 7 -14.09 1.02 8.62
N ALA A 8 -13.75 1.01 7.33
CA ALA A 8 -12.37 1.04 6.90
C ALA A 8 -11.78 2.28 7.57
N ASP A 9 -10.82 2.09 8.48
CA ASP A 9 -10.08 3.21 9.03
C ASP A 9 -9.28 3.77 7.87
N PHE A 10 -9.86 4.78 7.21
CA PHE A 10 -9.27 5.36 6.02
C PHE A 10 -7.90 5.92 6.37
N LEU A 11 -6.93 5.61 5.52
CA LEU A 11 -5.60 6.21 5.61
C LEU A 11 -5.73 7.70 5.33
N THR A 12 -5.33 8.51 6.29
CA THR A 12 -5.31 9.97 6.18
C THR A 12 -3.94 10.47 5.73
N ALA A 13 -2.86 9.79 6.12
CA ALA A 13 -1.50 10.07 5.69
C ALA A 13 -0.63 8.81 5.78
N PHE A 14 0.48 8.79 5.03
CA PHE A 14 1.53 7.79 5.19
C PHE A 14 2.91 8.43 5.04
N ALA A 15 3.90 7.85 5.71
CA ALA A 15 5.31 8.23 5.60
C ALA A 15 6.19 6.97 5.53
N THR A 16 7.30 7.06 4.81
CA THR A 16 8.31 6.00 4.78
C THR A 16 9.68 6.59 5.02
N GLY A 17 10.52 5.90 5.79
CA GLY A 17 11.87 6.38 6.08
C GLY A 17 12.84 5.26 6.45
N TRP A 18 14.12 5.58 6.33
CA TRP A 18 15.24 4.75 6.82
C TRP A 18 15.79 5.43 8.07
N PRO A 19 15.69 4.81 9.26
CA PRO A 19 16.26 5.38 10.48
C PRO A 19 17.77 5.55 10.33
N GLU A 20 18.31 6.68 10.81
CA GLU A 20 19.75 6.95 10.71
C GLU A 20 20.60 5.91 11.47
N GLN A 21 20.09 5.44 12.61
CA GLN A 21 20.80 4.47 13.46
C GLN A 21 20.68 3.03 12.94
N GLU A 22 19.66 2.73 12.13
CA GLU A 22 19.40 1.38 11.61
C GLU A 22 18.99 1.44 10.12
N PRO A 23 19.94 1.79 9.22
CA PRO A 23 19.65 2.04 7.80
C PRO A 23 19.28 0.77 7.01
N HIS A 24 19.32 -0.39 7.65
CA HIS A 24 18.91 -1.67 7.07
C HIS A 24 17.40 -1.94 7.24
N LEU A 25 16.72 -1.14 8.07
CA LEU A 25 15.28 -1.19 8.26
C LEU A 25 14.60 0.01 7.61
N MET A 26 13.46 -0.25 6.97
CA MET A 26 12.52 0.79 6.53
C MET A 26 11.34 0.81 7.49
N VAL A 27 10.91 2.00 7.89
CA VAL A 27 9.68 2.20 8.65
C VAL A 27 8.61 2.76 7.72
N LEU A 28 7.43 2.14 7.71
CA LEU A 28 6.21 2.65 7.08
C LEU A 28 5.24 3.05 8.19
N SER A 29 4.95 4.34 8.27
CA SER A 29 3.97 4.91 9.20
C SER A 29 2.66 5.16 8.47
N LEU A 30 1.57 4.61 9.00
CA LEU A 30 0.22 4.75 8.47
C LEU A 30 -0.63 5.51 9.48
N THR A 31 -1.15 6.67 9.09
CA THR A 31 -2.04 7.47 9.92
C THR A 31 -3.49 7.19 9.52
N THR A 32 -4.33 6.93 10.52
CA THR A 32 -5.77 6.76 10.39
C THR A 32 -6.49 7.71 11.35
N HIS A 33 -7.81 7.77 11.28
CA HIS A 33 -8.63 8.48 12.27
C HIS A 33 -8.47 7.96 13.70
N LYS A 34 -7.97 6.73 13.88
CA LYS A 34 -7.78 6.11 15.20
C LYS A 34 -6.35 6.22 15.72
N GLY A 35 -5.42 6.79 14.95
CA GLY A 35 -4.02 6.95 15.34
C GLY A 35 -3.02 6.49 14.27
N VAL A 36 -1.76 6.41 14.68
CA VAL A 36 -0.62 6.03 13.83
C VAL A 36 -0.25 4.56 14.07
N GLN A 37 0.00 3.81 13.00
CA GLN A 37 0.54 2.46 13.03
C GLN A 37 1.87 2.42 12.27
N ASP A 38 2.92 1.95 12.93
CA ASP A 38 4.27 1.87 12.38
C ASP A 38 4.66 0.42 12.06
N PHE A 39 5.22 0.20 10.89
CA PHE A 39 5.70 -1.09 10.43
C PHE A 39 7.19 -1.00 10.10
N ALA A 40 8.03 -1.67 10.89
CA ALA A 40 9.44 -1.85 10.60
C ALA A 40 9.65 -3.09 9.73
N MET A 41 10.45 -2.98 8.68
CA MET A 41 10.70 -4.08 7.74
C MET A 41 12.11 -4.00 7.19
N THR A 42 12.66 -5.13 6.75
CA THR A 42 13.96 -5.13 6.07
C THR A 42 13.83 -4.51 4.68
N LYS A 43 14.97 -4.16 4.08
CA LYS A 43 15.02 -3.66 2.70
C LYS A 43 14.37 -4.60 1.70
N GLU A 44 14.57 -5.90 1.83
CA GLU A 44 14.01 -6.90 0.92
C GLU A 44 12.48 -6.95 1.05
N GLN A 45 11.97 -6.90 2.28
CA GLN A 45 10.53 -6.85 2.56
C GLN A 45 9.90 -5.57 2.02
N ALA A 46 10.56 -4.42 2.21
CA ALA A 46 10.14 -3.13 1.65
C ALA A 46 10.02 -3.17 0.12
N LEU A 47 11.04 -3.71 -0.56
CA LEU A 47 11.04 -3.83 -2.02
C LEU A 47 9.95 -4.79 -2.51
N LEU A 48 9.70 -5.88 -1.80
CA LEU A 48 8.62 -6.81 -2.13
C LEU A 48 7.25 -6.14 -2.01
N ILE A 49 7.00 -5.39 -0.92
CA ILE A 49 5.76 -4.66 -0.73
C ILE A 49 5.56 -3.62 -1.83
N ALA A 50 6.58 -2.81 -2.14
CA ALA A 50 6.50 -1.81 -3.21
C ALA A 50 6.19 -2.44 -4.58
N LYS A 51 6.82 -3.58 -4.89
CA LYS A 51 6.54 -4.34 -6.12
C LYS A 51 5.10 -4.82 -6.15
N THR A 52 4.61 -5.39 -5.06
CA THR A 52 3.23 -5.89 -4.96
C THR A 52 2.23 -4.75 -5.10
N ILE A 53 2.42 -3.61 -4.43
CA ILE A 53 1.55 -2.43 -4.57
C ILE A 53 1.50 -1.97 -6.03
N LYS A 54 2.65 -1.87 -6.71
CA LYS A 54 2.72 -1.47 -8.12
C LYS A 54 1.96 -2.46 -9.03
N GLN A 55 2.13 -3.77 -8.79
CA GLN A 55 1.44 -4.81 -9.55
C GLN A 55 -0.07 -4.77 -9.31
N THR A 56 -0.50 -4.67 -8.05
CA THR A 56 -1.92 -4.55 -7.68
C THR A 56 -2.53 -3.30 -8.30
N ALA A 57 -1.85 -2.14 -8.21
CA ALA A 57 -2.32 -0.91 -8.84
C ALA A 57 -2.51 -1.09 -10.35
N ALA A 58 -1.54 -1.71 -11.05
CA ALA A 58 -1.65 -1.98 -12.48
C ALA A 58 -2.83 -2.90 -12.85
N GLN A 59 -3.17 -3.86 -11.98
CA GLN A 59 -4.31 -4.77 -12.18
C GLN A 59 -5.66 -4.11 -11.86
N LEU A 60 -5.67 -3.13 -10.96
CA LEU A 60 -6.87 -2.39 -10.58
C LEU A 60 -7.19 -1.25 -11.55
N VAL A 61 -6.25 -0.81 -12.40
CA VAL A 61 -6.55 0.14 -13.48
C VAL A 61 -7.50 -0.53 -14.47
N PRO A 62 -8.71 0.02 -14.70
CA PRO A 62 -9.64 -0.56 -15.66
C PRO A 62 -8.99 -0.62 -17.05
N PRO A 63 -9.19 -1.71 -17.81
CA PRO A 63 -8.64 -1.81 -19.16
C PRO A 63 -9.12 -0.62 -20.00
N LYS A 64 -8.18 0.02 -20.71
CA LYS A 64 -8.45 1.21 -21.52
C LYS A 64 -9.64 0.92 -22.46
N PRO A 65 -10.74 1.69 -22.40
CA PRO A 65 -11.86 1.49 -23.30
C PRO A 65 -11.42 1.88 -24.71
N GLY A 66 -11.21 0.89 -25.58
CA GLY A 66 -10.97 1.11 -26.99
C GLY A 66 -9.86 0.28 -27.61
N THR A 67 -10.10 -1.01 -27.79
CA THR A 67 -9.60 -1.70 -28.99
C THR A 67 -10.79 -2.44 -29.59
N PRO A 68 -11.36 -1.98 -30.72
CA PRO A 68 -12.37 -2.78 -31.40
C PRO A 68 -11.69 -4.05 -31.87
N ARG A 69 -12.23 -5.21 -31.45
CA ARG A 69 -11.88 -6.50 -32.06
C ARG A 69 -12.32 -6.42 -33.52
N ARG A 70 -11.37 -6.24 -34.44
CA ARG A 70 -11.62 -6.50 -35.85
C ARG A 70 -11.74 -8.01 -36.00
N GLY A 71 -12.96 -8.45 -36.34
CA GLY A 71 -13.18 -9.73 -37.00
C GLY A 71 -12.72 -9.69 -38.45
#